data_AF-A0A3D3W7R8-F1
#
_entry.id   AF-A0A3D3W7R8-F1
#
_cell.length_a   1.000
_cell.length_b   1.000
_cell.length_c   1.000
_cell.angle_alpha   90.00
_cell.angle_beta   90.00
_cell.angle_gamma   90.00
#
_symmetry.space_group_name_H-M   'P 1'
#
loop_
_entity.id
_entity.type
_entity.pdbx_description
1 polymer ?
#
loop_
_entity_poly.entity_id
_entity_poly.type
_entity_poly.pdbx_seq_one_letter_code
_entity_poly.pdbx_strand_id
1 'polypeptide(L)'
;VPLGVGGVGEGGLLALTAAAVDSRLTACWVAGSFQEREGLWREPVYRNVWRLLTEFGDAEQAGMIAPRSLTIEACRVPVSAGSAVADAGRAAVAAPGRIEPCRLSSVQAEVTRARRFFEVYDAEPKLQLIVSGPDGAGLPASSQALASFLSGLLPGTDLPTASLPLKLAELRDIKVDAGECAERQRRQLEELQEHVQRVIRRSHQTRDSIWQSVTVDDWSARQDRLRALVHDELIGRLPHSLLSPDVRSRKVRETQEYLAYEVELRVFEDVLAGGILLLPKGIPAGQRRPAVVCQHGLEGMPLETISRDSRPFASYKAFSEQLVQQGYVVFAPQNPYRGGDEFRVLQRMSNPLGRTLFSLIVEQHRQLLNWLQTLPQVNADQIAFYGLSYGGKTAMRVPPLLQQYRVAICSGDFTDWPRTISANDERFSYVFTGEYEIPEWNLAHLASYAELARLMSPRPFMVEAGYKDGGQPAELVAAEFAKVRRHYDRLGISERAELEFFDGPHTIHGVGTFRFLRKHLLGK
;
A
#
# COMPACT_ATOMS: atom_id res chain seq x y z
N VAL A 1 23.22 34.01 9.53
CA VAL A 1 23.90 33.58 8.28
C VAL A 1 22.81 33.01 7.38
N PRO A 2 22.66 33.49 6.13
CA PRO A 2 21.69 32.93 5.19
C PRO A 2 22.06 31.47 4.89
N LEU A 3 21.07 30.58 4.84
CA LEU A 3 21.26 29.15 4.61
C LEU A 3 20.73 28.78 3.23
N GLY A 4 21.57 28.18 2.41
CA GLY A 4 21.20 27.66 1.10
C GLY A 4 21.30 26.15 1.07
N VAL A 5 20.44 25.51 0.30
CA VAL A 5 20.54 24.09 -0.01
C VAL A 5 20.60 23.91 -1.52
N GLY A 6 21.39 22.95 -1.99
CA GLY A 6 21.39 22.61 -3.40
C GLY A 6 21.88 21.20 -3.65
N GLY A 7 21.45 20.62 -4.76
CA GLY A 7 21.84 19.26 -5.11
C GLY A 7 21.51 18.86 -6.54
N VAL A 8 22.13 17.76 -6.95
CA VAL A 8 22.02 17.18 -8.29
C VAL A 8 21.32 15.83 -8.23
N GLY A 9 20.36 15.58 -9.11
CA GLY A 9 19.61 14.31 -9.16
C GLY A 9 18.89 14.03 -7.84
N GLU A 10 19.23 12.93 -7.17
CA GLU A 10 18.69 12.61 -5.82
C GLU A 10 18.97 13.73 -4.80
N GLY A 11 20.13 14.38 -4.87
CA GLY A 11 20.43 15.52 -4.03
C GLY A 11 19.51 16.72 -4.32
N GLY A 12 19.10 16.89 -5.58
CA GLY A 12 18.14 17.93 -5.99
C GLY A 12 16.73 17.65 -5.47
N LEU A 13 16.29 16.38 -5.51
CA LEU A 13 15.03 15.92 -4.90
C LEU A 13 15.00 16.25 -3.40
N LEU A 14 16.08 15.89 -2.68
CA LEU A 14 16.20 16.17 -1.25
C LEU A 14 16.28 17.68 -0.96
N ALA A 15 16.99 18.46 -1.79
CA ALA A 15 17.08 19.91 -1.66
C ALA A 15 15.71 20.59 -1.83
N LEU A 16 14.91 20.16 -2.81
CA LEU A 16 13.55 20.65 -3.03
C LEU A 16 12.67 20.37 -1.81
N THR A 17 12.66 19.11 -1.37
CA THR A 17 11.84 18.68 -0.22
C THR A 17 12.27 19.41 1.06
N ALA A 18 13.58 19.51 1.32
CA ALA A 18 14.11 20.20 2.49
C ALA A 18 13.75 21.68 2.47
N ALA A 19 13.90 22.36 1.34
CA ALA A 19 13.53 23.76 1.20
C ALA A 19 12.02 23.98 1.37
N ALA A 20 11.18 23.06 0.89
CA ALA A 20 9.73 23.11 1.08
C ALA A 20 9.33 23.06 2.57
N VAL A 21 9.95 22.17 3.37
CA VAL A 21 9.57 21.98 4.78
C VAL A 21 10.32 22.87 5.78
N ASP A 22 11.54 23.31 5.47
CA ASP A 22 12.37 24.13 6.36
C ASP A 22 12.46 25.57 5.86
N SER A 23 11.72 26.46 6.51
CA SER A 23 11.66 27.89 6.21
C SER A 23 12.97 28.64 6.46
N ARG A 24 13.95 28.04 7.16
CA ARG A 24 15.26 28.66 7.41
C ARG A 24 16.14 28.67 6.17
N LEU A 25 15.85 27.83 5.18
CA LEU A 25 16.55 27.78 3.89
C LEU A 25 16.04 28.91 3.01
N THR A 26 16.89 29.92 2.76
CA THR A 26 16.53 31.15 2.04
C THR A 26 16.70 31.05 0.53
N ALA A 27 17.53 30.10 0.07
CA ALA A 27 17.74 29.79 -1.33
C ALA A 27 17.85 28.28 -1.57
N CYS A 28 17.28 27.80 -2.67
CA CYS A 28 17.30 26.40 -3.08
C CYS A 28 17.79 26.28 -4.53
N TRP A 29 18.69 25.35 -4.81
CA TRP A 29 19.10 24.96 -6.17
C TRP A 29 18.81 23.49 -6.44
N VAL A 30 17.97 23.23 -7.43
CA VAL A 30 17.49 21.89 -7.80
C VAL A 30 17.96 21.57 -9.21
N ALA A 31 18.94 20.67 -9.33
CA ALA A 31 19.52 20.32 -10.63
C ALA A 31 19.08 18.92 -11.09
N GLY A 32 18.35 18.87 -12.20
CA GLY A 32 18.03 17.67 -12.95
C GLY A 32 17.09 16.67 -12.25
N SER A 33 16.28 17.13 -11.30
CA SER A 33 15.28 16.30 -10.61
C SER A 33 13.86 16.88 -10.59
N PHE A 34 13.67 18.11 -11.05
CA PHE A 34 12.40 18.85 -11.05
C PHE A 34 11.63 18.57 -12.35
N GLN A 35 10.48 17.90 -12.28
CA GLN A 35 9.67 17.54 -13.44
C GLN A 35 8.23 17.16 -13.07
N GLU A 36 7.37 16.96 -14.06
CA GLU A 36 6.05 16.34 -13.86
C GLU A 36 6.22 14.92 -13.28
N ARG A 37 5.38 14.55 -12.31
CA ARG A 37 5.60 13.39 -11.43
C ARG A 37 4.72 12.18 -11.74
N GLU A 38 3.81 12.24 -12.69
CA GLU A 38 2.85 11.16 -13.03
C GLU A 38 3.55 9.85 -13.41
N GLY A 39 4.80 9.92 -13.86
CA GLY A 39 5.65 8.76 -14.18
C GLY A 39 6.42 8.15 -13.01
N LEU A 40 6.31 8.68 -11.78
CA LEU A 40 7.20 8.32 -10.66
C LEU A 40 7.14 6.84 -10.24
N TRP A 41 6.08 6.12 -10.61
CA TRP A 41 5.96 4.68 -10.38
C TRP A 41 7.02 3.86 -11.15
N ARG A 42 7.73 4.48 -12.11
CA ARG A 42 8.86 3.89 -12.84
C ARG A 42 10.21 4.16 -12.17
N GLU A 43 10.26 5.08 -11.22
CA GLU A 43 11.48 5.50 -10.53
C GLU A 43 11.79 4.55 -9.37
N PRO A 44 12.93 4.68 -8.64
CA PRO A 44 13.18 3.85 -7.46
C PRO A 44 12.04 3.92 -6.41
N VAL A 45 11.79 2.81 -5.72
CA VAL A 45 10.62 2.66 -4.82
C VAL A 45 10.54 3.72 -3.72
N TYR A 46 11.68 4.23 -3.23
CA TYR A 46 11.72 5.27 -2.20
C TYR A 46 11.16 6.63 -2.67
N ARG A 47 10.99 6.85 -3.97
CA ARG A 47 10.33 8.06 -4.51
C ARG A 47 8.80 7.92 -4.56
N ASN A 48 8.26 6.74 -4.26
CA ASN A 48 6.82 6.46 -4.27
C ASN A 48 6.17 6.89 -2.95
N VAL A 49 5.96 8.20 -2.79
CA VAL A 49 5.40 8.79 -1.57
C VAL A 49 3.88 8.88 -1.65
N TRP A 50 3.18 8.52 -0.57
CA TRP A 50 1.71 8.56 -0.49
C TRP A 50 1.16 9.97 -0.75
N ARG A 51 0.10 10.08 -1.55
CA ARG A 51 -0.57 11.36 -1.92
C ARG A 51 0.33 12.42 -2.58
N LEU A 52 1.55 12.09 -2.99
CA LEU A 52 2.45 13.04 -3.64
C LEU A 52 1.80 13.71 -4.86
N LEU A 53 1.13 12.93 -5.72
CA LEU A 53 0.52 13.46 -6.96
C LEU A 53 -0.76 14.26 -6.71
N THR A 54 -1.37 14.13 -5.54
CA THR A 54 -2.59 14.86 -5.19
C THR A 54 -2.33 16.10 -4.34
N GLU A 55 -1.21 16.14 -3.62
CA GLU A 55 -0.95 17.19 -2.61
C GLU A 55 0.41 17.88 -2.77
N PHE A 56 1.47 17.18 -3.18
CA PHE A 56 2.85 17.64 -3.05
C PHE A 56 3.74 17.30 -4.26
N GLY A 57 3.23 17.52 -5.49
CA GLY A 57 4.04 17.47 -6.70
C GLY A 57 5.22 18.45 -6.66
N ASP A 58 6.13 18.37 -7.61
CA ASP A 58 7.32 19.24 -7.61
C ASP A 58 6.92 20.72 -7.69
N ALA A 59 5.88 21.08 -8.47
CA ALA A 59 5.33 22.42 -8.51
C ALA A 59 4.72 22.87 -7.18
N GLU A 60 3.97 22.00 -6.48
CA GLU A 60 3.40 22.31 -5.16
C GLU A 60 4.50 22.51 -4.11
N GLN A 61 5.56 21.70 -4.14
CA GLN A 61 6.73 21.89 -3.27
C GLN A 61 7.46 23.20 -3.57
N ALA A 62 7.59 23.58 -4.85
CA ALA A 62 8.07 24.91 -5.22
C ALA A 62 7.17 26.02 -4.68
N GLY A 63 5.85 25.81 -4.66
CA GLY A 63 4.90 26.72 -4.02
C GLY A 63 5.12 26.87 -2.52
N MET A 64 5.51 25.82 -1.81
CA MET A 64 5.90 25.88 -0.39
C MET A 64 7.24 26.62 -0.16
N ILE A 65 8.06 26.74 -1.20
CA ILE A 65 9.30 27.54 -1.16
C ILE A 65 8.98 29.02 -1.34
N ALA A 66 7.99 29.38 -2.16
CA ALA A 66 7.60 30.77 -2.37
C ALA A 66 7.33 31.51 -1.03
N PRO A 67 7.78 32.77 -0.88
CA PRO A 67 8.48 33.62 -1.84
C PRO A 67 10.02 33.57 -1.70
N ARG A 68 10.61 32.44 -1.29
CA ARG A 68 12.07 32.27 -1.17
C ARG A 68 12.67 31.90 -2.54
N SER A 69 13.97 32.10 -2.70
CA SER A 69 14.63 31.90 -4.00
C SER A 69 14.74 30.42 -4.37
N LEU A 70 14.31 30.09 -5.59
CA LEU A 70 14.36 28.74 -6.16
C LEU A 70 14.97 28.79 -7.56
N THR A 71 16.13 28.17 -7.71
CA THR A 71 16.80 27.96 -9.00
C THR A 71 16.62 26.51 -9.43
N ILE A 72 15.94 26.30 -10.55
CA ILE A 72 15.76 25.00 -11.19
C ILE A 72 16.72 24.93 -12.36
N GLU A 73 17.55 23.90 -12.41
CA GLU A 73 18.49 23.66 -13.51
C GLU A 73 18.10 22.37 -14.25
N ALA A 74 17.70 22.51 -15.52
CA ALA A 74 17.55 21.38 -16.43
C ALA A 74 18.94 20.97 -16.93
N CYS A 75 19.43 19.83 -16.44
CA CYS A 75 20.76 19.32 -16.73
C CYS A 75 20.77 17.77 -16.72
N ARG A 76 21.86 17.18 -17.21
CA ARG A 76 22.10 15.74 -17.06
C ARG A 76 22.37 15.37 -15.61
N VAL A 77 21.94 14.18 -15.20
CA VAL A 77 22.17 13.60 -13.88
C VAL A 77 22.68 12.17 -14.01
N PRO A 78 23.28 11.60 -12.94
CA PRO A 78 23.56 10.16 -12.91
C PRO A 78 22.29 9.36 -13.19
N VAL A 79 22.37 8.43 -14.16
CA VAL A 79 21.27 7.55 -14.56
C VAL A 79 21.42 6.18 -13.91
N SER A 80 20.32 5.48 -13.69
CA SER A 80 20.29 4.09 -13.20
C SER A 80 19.33 3.30 -14.08
N ALA A 81 19.79 2.18 -14.65
CA ALA A 81 19.07 1.45 -15.70
C ALA A 81 18.07 0.39 -15.19
N GLY A 82 17.91 0.21 -13.88
CA GLY A 82 16.98 -0.78 -13.33
C GLY A 82 17.24 -1.11 -11.85
N SER A 83 16.63 -2.20 -11.38
CA SER A 83 16.86 -2.72 -10.02
C SER A 83 18.34 -2.94 -9.75
N ALA A 84 18.77 -2.63 -8.52
CA ALA A 84 20.11 -2.96 -8.07
C ALA A 84 20.33 -4.48 -8.17
N VAL A 85 21.48 -4.89 -8.72
CA VAL A 85 21.91 -6.29 -8.69
C VAL A 85 22.27 -6.64 -7.25
N ALA A 86 21.70 -7.74 -6.73
CA ALA A 86 22.01 -8.20 -5.39
C ALA A 86 23.46 -8.70 -5.30
N ASP A 87 24.19 -8.27 -4.28
CA ASP A 87 25.51 -8.80 -3.97
C ASP A 87 25.43 -10.30 -3.60
N ALA A 88 26.56 -11.00 -3.72
CA ALA A 88 26.65 -12.39 -3.30
C ALA A 88 26.21 -12.57 -1.83
N GLY A 89 25.27 -13.49 -1.60
CA GLY A 89 24.70 -13.77 -0.28
C GLY A 89 23.49 -12.89 0.11
N ARG A 90 23.04 -11.97 -0.76
CA ARG A 90 21.81 -11.19 -0.57
C ARG A 90 20.68 -11.72 -1.45
N ALA A 91 19.44 -11.60 -0.97
CA ALA A 91 18.26 -11.95 -1.75
C ALA A 91 18.04 -10.94 -2.89
N ALA A 92 17.73 -11.42 -4.09
CA ALA A 92 17.43 -10.60 -5.26
C ALA A 92 15.95 -10.16 -5.26
N VAL A 93 15.59 -9.27 -4.33
CA VAL A 93 14.20 -8.84 -4.06
C VAL A 93 13.97 -7.34 -4.26
N ALA A 94 14.92 -6.64 -4.89
CA ALA A 94 14.83 -5.20 -5.11
C ALA A 94 13.72 -4.84 -6.11
N ALA A 95 12.81 -3.95 -5.69
CA ALA A 95 11.74 -3.42 -6.55
C ALA A 95 12.30 -2.79 -7.85
N PRO A 96 11.59 -2.92 -8.98
CA PRO A 96 11.98 -2.28 -10.24
C PRO A 96 11.96 -0.76 -10.12
N GLY A 97 12.95 -0.10 -10.71
CA GLY A 97 13.01 1.36 -10.77
C GLY A 97 14.22 1.85 -11.54
N ARG A 98 14.09 2.97 -12.24
CA ARG A 98 15.18 3.58 -13.01
C ARG A 98 15.24 5.09 -12.82
N ILE A 99 16.43 5.65 -12.97
CA ILE A 99 16.63 7.11 -12.98
C ILE A 99 17.00 7.50 -14.40
N GLU A 100 16.15 8.30 -15.02
CA GLU A 100 16.34 8.85 -16.37
C GLU A 100 16.51 10.37 -16.27
N PRO A 101 17.20 11.01 -17.23
CA PRO A 101 17.25 12.47 -17.30
C PRO A 101 15.85 13.06 -17.47
N CYS A 102 15.57 14.17 -16.77
CA CYS A 102 14.30 14.88 -16.91
C CYS A 102 14.16 15.40 -18.35
N ARG A 103 13.00 15.17 -18.99
CA ARG A 103 12.72 15.75 -20.31
C ARG A 103 12.53 17.25 -20.16
N LEU A 104 13.25 18.08 -20.94
CA LEU A 104 13.17 19.55 -20.84
C LEU A 104 11.73 20.07 -20.91
N SER A 105 10.90 19.50 -21.79
CA SER A 105 9.48 19.87 -21.90
C SER A 105 8.69 19.66 -20.60
N SER A 106 9.00 18.58 -19.86
CA SER A 106 8.37 18.27 -18.58
C SER A 106 8.85 19.23 -17.48
N VAL A 107 10.15 19.56 -17.46
CA VAL A 107 10.70 20.59 -16.56
C VAL A 107 9.99 21.93 -16.81
N GLN A 108 9.86 22.34 -18.07
CA GLN A 108 9.22 23.60 -18.45
C GLN A 108 7.73 23.64 -18.07
N ALA A 109 7.00 22.54 -18.28
CA ALA A 109 5.60 22.42 -17.89
C ALA A 109 5.44 22.56 -16.38
N GLU A 110 6.28 21.86 -15.61
CA GLU A 110 6.22 21.90 -14.14
C GLU A 110 6.64 23.27 -13.58
N VAL A 111 7.63 23.94 -14.17
CA VAL A 111 8.00 25.32 -13.80
C VAL A 111 6.86 26.31 -14.10
N THR A 112 6.12 26.09 -15.19
CA THR A 112 4.96 26.90 -15.54
C THR A 112 3.86 26.74 -14.49
N ARG A 113 3.63 25.53 -13.97
CA ARG A 113 2.73 25.30 -12.83
C ARG A 113 3.26 26.00 -11.56
N ALA A 114 4.54 25.83 -11.24
CA ALA A 114 5.17 26.42 -10.06
C ALA A 114 5.08 27.95 -10.03
N ARG A 115 5.22 28.62 -11.19
CA ARG A 115 5.18 30.07 -11.31
C ARG A 115 3.90 30.70 -10.75
N ARG A 116 2.76 30.01 -10.90
CA ARG A 116 1.46 30.46 -10.36
C ARG A 116 1.50 30.68 -8.85
N PHE A 117 2.28 29.89 -8.11
CA PHE A 117 2.43 30.09 -6.66
C PHE A 117 3.29 31.30 -6.33
N PHE A 118 4.32 31.59 -7.14
CA PHE A 118 5.17 32.76 -6.95
C PHE A 118 4.47 34.07 -7.32
N GLU A 119 3.56 34.05 -8.30
CA GLU A 119 2.68 35.17 -8.67
C GLU A 119 1.82 35.64 -7.49
N VAL A 120 1.33 34.72 -6.64
CA VAL A 120 0.53 35.06 -5.45
C VAL A 120 1.30 35.95 -4.45
N TYR A 121 2.64 35.91 -4.49
CA TYR A 121 3.51 36.66 -3.58
C TYR A 121 4.31 37.78 -4.27
N ASP A 122 3.99 38.12 -5.52
CA ASP A 122 4.76 39.07 -6.35
C ASP A 122 6.27 38.71 -6.38
N ALA A 123 6.57 37.41 -6.42
CA ALA A 123 7.91 36.86 -6.24
C ALA A 123 8.41 36.10 -7.48
N GLU A 124 7.79 36.24 -8.64
CA GLU A 124 8.15 35.56 -9.89
C GLU A 124 9.63 35.66 -10.25
N PRO A 125 10.33 36.80 -10.04
CA PRO A 125 11.77 36.89 -10.30
C PRO A 125 12.62 35.95 -9.43
N LYS A 126 12.08 35.42 -8.33
CA LYS A 126 12.77 34.48 -7.43
C LYS A 126 12.66 33.02 -7.87
N LEU A 127 11.85 32.70 -8.88
CA LEU A 127 11.81 31.41 -9.53
C LEU A 127 12.57 31.47 -10.86
N GLN A 128 13.67 30.75 -10.97
CA GLN A 128 14.52 30.76 -12.16
C GLN A 128 14.65 29.36 -12.76
N LEU A 129 14.42 29.24 -14.07
CA LEU A 129 14.72 28.03 -14.85
C LEU A 129 15.96 28.28 -15.70
N ILE A 130 17.00 27.49 -15.47
CA ILE A 130 18.24 27.50 -16.23
C ILE A 130 18.34 26.20 -17.04
N VAL A 131 18.65 26.30 -18.34
CA VAL A 131 18.83 25.14 -19.21
C VAL A 131 20.31 24.97 -19.53
N SER A 132 20.90 23.90 -19.03
CA SER A 132 22.32 23.60 -19.23
C SER A 132 22.51 22.80 -20.50
N GLY A 133 23.25 23.36 -21.46
CA GLY A 133 23.49 22.74 -22.77
C GLY A 133 22.22 22.59 -23.64
N PRO A 134 22.35 22.00 -24.84
CA PRO A 134 21.21 21.72 -25.70
C PRO A 134 20.22 20.79 -24.98
N ASP A 135 18.94 21.16 -24.98
CA ASP A 135 17.84 20.39 -24.42
C ASP A 135 18.01 19.96 -22.94
N GLY A 136 18.82 20.69 -22.16
CA GLY A 136 19.10 20.34 -20.77
C GLY A 136 20.05 19.14 -20.60
N ALA A 137 20.83 18.78 -21.63
CA ALA A 137 21.78 17.66 -21.59
C ALA A 137 23.18 18.03 -21.07
N GLY A 138 23.40 19.29 -20.70
CA GLY A 138 24.66 19.81 -20.16
C GLY A 138 24.95 19.34 -18.74
N LEU A 139 26.18 19.59 -18.28
CA LEU A 139 26.58 19.35 -16.89
C LEU A 139 25.77 20.21 -15.91
N PRO A 140 25.49 19.72 -14.69
CA PRO A 140 24.93 20.53 -13.62
C PRO A 140 25.91 21.63 -13.20
N ALA A 141 25.41 22.62 -12.45
CA ALA A 141 26.18 23.73 -11.90
C ALA A 141 26.77 24.65 -12.99
N SER A 142 25.97 24.98 -14.01
CA SER A 142 26.30 26.03 -14.98
C SER A 142 26.50 27.39 -14.30
N SER A 143 27.23 28.31 -14.96
CA SER A 143 27.53 29.63 -14.38
C SER A 143 26.25 30.39 -14.07
N GLN A 144 25.27 30.25 -14.95
CA GLN A 144 23.98 30.90 -14.82
C GLN A 144 23.17 30.32 -13.65
N ALA A 145 23.19 28.99 -13.43
CA ALA A 145 22.53 28.35 -12.30
C ALA A 145 23.18 28.75 -10.96
N LEU A 146 24.51 28.71 -10.87
CA LEU A 146 25.21 29.11 -9.65
C LEU A 146 25.03 30.60 -9.35
N ALA A 147 25.09 31.47 -10.36
CA ALA A 147 24.85 32.90 -10.16
C ALA A 147 23.42 33.18 -9.68
N SER A 148 22.43 32.50 -10.25
CA SER A 148 21.02 32.58 -9.83
C SER A 148 20.84 32.16 -8.37
N PHE A 149 21.39 31.00 -7.99
CA PHE A 149 21.31 30.48 -6.63
C PHE A 149 22.00 31.41 -5.62
N LEU A 150 23.23 31.82 -5.92
CA LEU A 150 24.02 32.68 -5.03
C LEU A 150 23.40 34.07 -4.88
N SER A 151 22.77 34.62 -5.92
CA SER A 151 22.05 35.90 -5.85
C SER A 151 20.86 35.80 -4.88
N GLY A 152 20.17 34.66 -4.88
CA GLY A 152 19.11 34.38 -3.89
C GLY A 152 19.64 34.18 -2.47
N LEU A 153 20.81 33.55 -2.32
CA LEU A 153 21.42 33.28 -1.02
C LEU A 153 22.03 34.52 -0.37
N LEU A 154 22.67 35.37 -1.17
CA LEU A 154 23.44 36.54 -0.77
C LEU A 154 22.94 37.79 -1.51
N PRO A 155 21.68 38.22 -1.27
CA PRO A 155 21.10 39.34 -1.99
C PRO A 155 21.92 40.62 -1.80
N GLY A 156 22.16 41.35 -2.89
CA GLY A 156 22.93 42.60 -2.88
C GLY A 156 24.44 42.44 -2.77
N THR A 157 24.97 41.22 -2.88
CA THR A 157 26.41 40.96 -2.94
C THR A 157 26.87 40.90 -4.40
N ASP A 158 27.92 41.65 -4.75
CA ASP A 158 28.59 41.51 -6.04
C ASP A 158 29.29 40.15 -6.10
N LEU A 159 28.63 39.19 -6.74
CA LEU A 159 29.20 37.87 -6.97
C LEU A 159 30.23 37.98 -8.10
N PRO A 160 31.46 37.48 -7.92
CA PRO A 160 32.42 37.44 -9.01
C PRO A 160 31.84 36.60 -10.14
N THR A 161 31.90 37.11 -11.37
CA THR A 161 31.60 36.36 -12.59
C THR A 161 32.68 35.30 -12.76
N ALA A 162 32.63 34.23 -11.98
CA ALA A 162 33.58 33.14 -12.10
C ALA A 162 33.41 32.52 -13.49
N SER A 163 34.49 32.53 -14.26
CA SER A 163 34.57 31.75 -15.49
C SER A 163 34.53 30.26 -15.12
N LEU A 164 33.36 29.64 -15.19
CA LEU A 164 33.22 28.20 -15.04
C LEU A 164 33.69 27.48 -16.32
N PRO A 165 34.15 26.22 -16.19
CA PRO A 165 34.15 25.40 -14.98
C PRO A 165 35.27 25.79 -14.00
N LEU A 166 34.93 25.87 -12.71
CA LEU A 166 35.93 25.83 -11.64
C LEU A 166 36.78 24.57 -11.89
N LYS A 167 38.06 24.75 -12.19
CA LYS A 167 38.96 23.60 -12.30
C LYS A 167 39.09 23.01 -10.90
N LEU A 168 38.58 21.79 -10.69
CA LEU A 168 38.69 21.07 -9.41
C LEU A 168 40.15 21.05 -8.88
N ALA A 169 41.12 21.10 -9.81
CA ALA A 169 42.56 21.22 -9.54
C ALA A 169 43.01 22.51 -8.82
N GLU A 170 42.15 23.52 -8.70
CA GLU A 170 42.38 24.77 -7.96
C GLU A 170 41.81 24.70 -6.53
N LEU A 171 40.94 23.73 -6.22
CA LEU A 171 40.43 23.44 -4.87
C LEU A 171 41.37 22.50 -4.08
N ARG A 172 42.69 22.71 -4.21
CA ARG A 172 43.75 21.77 -3.75
C ARG A 172 43.70 21.41 -2.26
N ASP A 173 43.03 22.20 -1.45
CA ASP A 173 42.99 22.03 0.01
C ASP A 173 41.73 21.32 0.53
N ILE A 174 40.75 21.00 -0.31
CA ILE A 174 39.57 20.21 0.09
C ILE A 174 39.86 18.72 -0.14
N LYS A 175 40.52 18.09 0.83
CA LYS A 175 40.62 16.62 0.86
C LYS A 175 39.30 16.04 1.37
N VAL A 176 38.47 15.56 0.46
CA VAL A 176 37.32 14.73 0.82
C VAL A 176 37.83 13.29 1.01
N ASP A 177 37.92 12.85 2.25
CA ASP A 177 38.28 11.46 2.56
C ASP A 177 37.08 10.56 2.24
N ALA A 178 37.26 9.66 1.26
CA ALA A 178 36.20 8.76 0.82
C ALA A 178 35.76 7.78 1.93
N GLY A 179 36.69 7.37 2.81
CA GLY A 179 36.40 6.56 3.98
C GLY A 179 35.56 7.33 5.00
N GLU A 180 35.89 8.60 5.26
CA GLU A 180 35.09 9.47 6.12
C GLU A 180 33.69 9.70 5.56
N CYS A 181 33.54 9.91 4.25
CA CYS A 181 32.24 10.03 3.60
C CYS A 181 31.40 8.76 3.73
N ALA A 182 31.99 7.58 3.47
CA ALA A 182 31.33 6.30 3.62
C ALA A 182 30.90 6.04 5.07
N GLU A 183 31.76 6.39 6.03
CA GLU A 183 31.51 6.30 7.45
C GLU A 183 30.37 7.23 7.90
N ARG A 184 30.36 8.48 7.43
CA ARG A 184 29.26 9.44 7.68
C ARG A 184 27.94 8.93 7.11
N GLN A 185 27.95 8.41 5.88
CA GLN A 185 26.77 7.82 5.25
C GLN A 185 26.25 6.61 6.03
N ARG A 186 27.15 5.74 6.52
CA ARG A 186 26.77 4.58 7.33
C ARG A 186 26.08 5.01 8.62
N ARG A 187 26.66 5.95 9.37
CA ARG A 187 26.03 6.48 10.60
C ARG A 187 24.65 7.09 10.33
N GLN A 188 24.50 7.87 9.25
CA GLN A 188 23.21 8.45 8.89
C GLN A 188 22.16 7.36 8.57
N LEU A 189 22.56 6.30 7.86
CA LEU A 189 21.67 5.17 7.58
C LEU A 189 21.29 4.43 8.88
N GLU A 190 22.25 4.18 9.76
CA GLU A 190 22.02 3.55 11.07
C GLU A 190 21.04 4.39 11.91
N GLU A 191 21.22 5.70 11.99
CA GLU A 191 20.32 6.64 12.68
C GLU A 191 18.90 6.61 12.11
N LEU A 192 18.76 6.60 10.78
CA LEU A 192 17.45 6.49 10.11
C LEU A 192 16.77 5.15 10.42
N GLN A 193 17.52 4.05 10.37
CA GLN A 193 17.00 2.73 10.72
C GLN A 193 16.56 2.69 12.18
N GLU A 194 17.39 3.14 13.12
CA GLU A 194 17.03 3.21 14.54
C GLU A 194 15.79 4.07 14.78
N HIS A 195 15.68 5.20 14.09
CA HIS A 195 14.51 6.07 14.16
C HIS A 195 13.24 5.34 13.71
N VAL A 196 13.25 4.74 12.50
CA VAL A 196 12.10 4.01 11.95
C VAL A 196 11.71 2.85 12.86
N GLN A 197 12.67 2.05 13.32
CA GLN A 197 12.41 0.94 14.23
C GLN A 197 11.83 1.41 15.58
N ARG A 198 12.28 2.56 16.10
CA ARG A 198 11.73 3.16 17.32
C ARG A 198 10.29 3.65 17.11
N VAL A 199 9.99 4.26 15.96
CA VAL A 199 8.64 4.69 15.58
C VAL A 199 7.70 3.49 15.52
N ILE A 200 8.10 2.40 14.84
CA ILE A 200 7.30 1.17 14.74
C ILE A 200 6.99 0.61 16.14
N ARG A 201 7.98 0.44 17.01
CA ARG A 201 7.78 -0.08 18.37
C ARG A 201 6.82 0.77 19.20
N ARG A 202 6.86 2.10 19.03
CA ARG A 202 6.02 3.06 19.78
C ARG A 202 4.65 3.31 19.14
N SER A 203 4.46 2.89 17.89
CA SER A 203 3.26 3.19 17.09
C SER A 203 1.94 2.76 17.75
N HIS A 204 1.96 1.71 18.58
CA HIS A 204 0.79 1.26 19.34
C HIS A 204 0.24 2.33 20.28
N GLN A 205 1.08 3.22 20.82
CA GLN A 205 0.66 4.30 21.72
C GLN A 205 -0.22 5.31 20.98
N THR A 206 0.16 5.64 19.75
CA THR A 206 -0.65 6.48 18.85
C THR A 206 -1.98 5.79 18.53
N ARG A 207 -1.95 4.50 18.15
CA ARG A 207 -3.18 3.73 17.89
C ARG A 207 -4.10 3.69 19.10
N ASP A 208 -3.57 3.38 20.29
CA ASP A 208 -4.39 3.30 21.50
C ASP A 208 -5.11 4.62 21.78
N SER A 209 -4.47 5.78 21.56
CA SER A 209 -5.14 7.08 21.75
C SER A 209 -6.34 7.31 20.80
N ILE A 210 -6.31 6.73 19.60
CA ILE A 210 -7.39 6.82 18.60
C ILE A 210 -8.52 5.82 18.91
N TRP A 211 -8.15 4.62 19.37
CA TRP A 211 -9.05 3.46 19.49
C TRP A 211 -9.55 3.19 20.92
N GLN A 212 -9.04 3.90 21.93
CA GLN A 212 -9.53 3.81 23.30
C GLN A 212 -11.01 4.19 23.38
N SER A 213 -11.89 3.23 23.73
CA SER A 213 -13.27 3.49 24.16
C SER A 213 -13.38 3.38 25.68
N VAL A 214 -14.22 4.22 26.27
CA VAL A 214 -14.48 4.24 27.73
C VAL A 214 -15.65 3.30 28.07
N THR A 215 -16.63 3.15 27.18
CA THR A 215 -17.80 2.29 27.39
C THR A 215 -18.19 1.48 26.13
N VAL A 216 -19.12 0.53 26.31
CA VAL A 216 -19.72 -0.27 25.24
C VAL A 216 -20.64 0.59 24.34
N ASP A 217 -21.42 1.50 24.93
CA ASP A 217 -22.35 2.35 24.19
C ASP A 217 -21.63 3.34 23.27
N ASP A 218 -20.46 3.83 23.70
CA ASP A 218 -19.60 4.70 22.88
C ASP A 218 -19.02 3.99 21.65
N TRP A 219 -18.92 2.66 21.69
CA TRP A 219 -18.27 1.90 20.63
C TRP A 219 -19.04 2.01 19.32
N SER A 220 -20.35 1.68 19.33
CA SER A 220 -21.15 1.64 18.11
C SER A 220 -21.15 2.98 17.36
N ALA A 221 -21.30 4.10 18.09
CA ALA A 221 -21.25 5.44 17.50
C ALA A 221 -19.88 5.79 16.88
N ARG A 222 -18.79 5.24 17.42
CA ARG A 222 -17.42 5.51 16.93
C ARG A 222 -17.02 4.64 15.76
N GLN A 223 -17.60 3.46 15.60
CA GLN A 223 -17.21 2.52 14.55
C GLN A 223 -17.28 3.11 13.16
N ASP A 224 -18.33 3.88 12.85
CA ASP A 224 -18.48 4.46 11.51
C ASP A 224 -17.43 5.54 11.23
N ARG A 225 -17.11 6.37 12.22
CA ARG A 225 -16.02 7.34 12.12
C ARG A 225 -14.66 6.66 11.95
N LEU A 226 -14.38 5.62 12.74
CA LEU A 226 -13.12 4.87 12.66
C LEU A 226 -13.00 4.13 11.33
N ARG A 227 -14.10 3.56 10.82
CA ARG A 227 -14.16 2.92 9.51
C ARG A 227 -13.95 3.91 8.38
N ALA A 228 -14.56 5.09 8.45
CA ALA A 228 -14.31 6.17 7.50
C ALA A 228 -12.84 6.59 7.52
N LEU A 229 -12.28 6.81 8.71
CA LEU A 229 -10.87 7.16 8.87
C LEU A 229 -9.93 6.09 8.28
N VAL A 230 -10.16 4.81 8.56
CA VAL A 230 -9.41 3.70 7.94
C VAL A 230 -9.56 3.71 6.43
N HIS A 231 -10.77 3.89 5.91
CA HIS A 231 -11.00 3.91 4.47
C HIS A 231 -10.28 5.09 3.80
N ASP A 232 -10.31 6.29 4.40
CA ASP A 232 -9.82 7.52 3.80
C ASP A 232 -8.29 7.64 3.91
N GLU A 233 -7.72 7.22 5.05
CA GLU A 233 -6.31 7.44 5.37
C GLU A 233 -5.41 6.22 5.13
N LEU A 234 -5.95 4.99 5.14
CA LEU A 234 -5.16 3.77 4.94
C LEU A 234 -5.42 3.11 3.59
N ILE A 235 -6.69 2.99 3.18
CA ILE A 235 -7.05 2.29 1.94
C ILE A 235 -7.09 3.24 0.75
N GLY A 236 -7.71 4.41 0.90
CA GLY A 236 -8.00 5.39 -0.15
C GLY A 236 -9.24 5.06 -0.95
N ARG A 237 -10.06 6.07 -1.28
CA ARG A 237 -11.28 5.92 -2.07
C ARG A 237 -11.03 6.09 -3.56
N LEU A 238 -11.80 5.34 -4.36
CA LEU A 238 -11.95 5.61 -5.78
C LEU A 238 -13.10 6.61 -5.99
N PRO A 239 -12.92 7.65 -6.84
CA PRO A 239 -13.94 8.67 -7.09
C PRO A 239 -15.04 8.20 -8.05
N HIS A 240 -14.97 6.94 -8.50
CA HIS A 240 -15.83 6.39 -9.54
C HIS A 240 -17.12 5.82 -8.92
N SER A 241 -18.23 5.94 -9.67
CA SER A 241 -19.48 5.28 -9.32
C SER A 241 -19.55 3.89 -9.94
N LEU A 242 -20.13 2.93 -9.22
CA LEU A 242 -20.36 1.58 -9.75
C LEU A 242 -21.31 1.60 -10.95
N LEU A 243 -21.01 0.80 -11.97
CA LEU A 243 -21.89 0.54 -13.11
C LEU A 243 -22.97 -0.50 -12.75
N SER A 244 -23.92 -0.71 -13.68
CA SER A 244 -24.69 -1.96 -13.70
C SER A 244 -23.72 -3.15 -13.78
N PRO A 245 -23.95 -4.25 -13.03
CA PRO A 245 -23.01 -5.36 -13.01
C PRO A 245 -22.95 -6.12 -14.33
N ASP A 246 -23.98 -6.00 -15.20
CA ASP A 246 -24.04 -6.61 -16.54
C ASP A 246 -23.51 -8.05 -16.57
N VAL A 247 -24.03 -8.87 -15.66
CA VAL A 247 -23.43 -10.15 -15.26
C VAL A 247 -23.36 -11.10 -16.45
N ARG A 248 -22.18 -11.64 -16.69
CA ARG A 248 -21.96 -12.73 -17.65
C ARG A 248 -21.53 -13.96 -16.90
N SER A 249 -22.02 -15.13 -17.33
CA SER A 249 -21.60 -16.39 -16.75
C SER A 249 -21.57 -17.51 -17.76
N ARG A 250 -20.70 -18.49 -17.50
CA ARG A 250 -20.69 -19.77 -18.22
C ARG A 250 -20.48 -20.92 -17.25
N LYS A 251 -21.20 -22.02 -17.46
CA LYS A 251 -21.02 -23.24 -16.66
C LYS A 251 -19.66 -23.86 -17.01
N VAL A 252 -18.82 -24.07 -15.99
CA VAL A 252 -17.46 -24.65 -16.17
C VAL A 252 -17.34 -26.05 -15.58
N ARG A 253 -18.20 -26.42 -14.62
CA ARG A 253 -18.22 -27.76 -14.03
C ARG A 253 -19.62 -28.12 -13.56
N GLU A 254 -19.95 -29.39 -13.62
CA GLU A 254 -21.16 -29.97 -13.05
C GLU A 254 -20.80 -31.29 -12.38
N THR A 255 -21.19 -31.44 -11.12
CA THR A 255 -21.01 -32.67 -10.34
C THR A 255 -22.38 -33.21 -9.92
N GLN A 256 -22.41 -34.31 -9.18
CA GLN A 256 -23.66 -34.80 -8.58
C GLN A 256 -24.19 -33.85 -7.49
N GLU A 257 -23.31 -33.10 -6.83
CA GLU A 257 -23.64 -32.30 -5.64
C GLU A 257 -23.80 -30.80 -5.93
N TYR A 258 -23.15 -30.26 -6.96
CA TYR A 258 -23.15 -28.82 -7.24
C TYR A 258 -22.90 -28.48 -8.71
N LEU A 259 -23.14 -27.21 -9.05
CA LEU A 259 -22.82 -26.58 -10.32
C LEU A 259 -21.76 -25.49 -10.10
N ALA A 260 -20.82 -25.35 -11.04
CA ALA A 260 -19.83 -24.27 -11.02
C ALA A 260 -19.96 -23.40 -12.26
N TYR A 261 -19.97 -22.08 -12.06
CA TYR A 261 -20.03 -21.08 -13.11
C TYR A 261 -18.85 -20.14 -12.98
N GLU A 262 -18.16 -19.88 -14.08
CA GLU A 262 -17.32 -18.69 -14.17
C GLU A 262 -18.23 -17.48 -14.37
N VAL A 263 -17.97 -16.41 -13.63
CA VAL A 263 -18.79 -15.20 -13.60
C VAL A 263 -17.91 -13.98 -13.79
N GLU A 264 -18.39 -13.02 -14.56
CA GLU A 264 -17.81 -11.70 -14.77
C GLU A 264 -18.86 -10.62 -14.48
N LEU A 265 -18.43 -9.55 -13.82
CA LEU A 265 -19.21 -8.39 -13.41
C LEU A 265 -18.46 -7.12 -13.82
N ARG A 266 -19.18 -6.14 -14.37
CA ARG A 266 -18.63 -4.79 -14.56
C ARG A 266 -18.62 -4.03 -13.24
N VAL A 267 -17.53 -3.33 -12.94
CA VAL A 267 -17.38 -2.48 -11.75
C VAL A 267 -17.35 -1.01 -12.18
N PHE A 268 -16.35 -0.65 -13.01
CA PHE A 268 -16.21 0.63 -13.68
C PHE A 268 -16.04 0.41 -15.20
N GLU A 269 -15.84 1.48 -15.99
CA GLU A 269 -15.73 1.39 -17.45
C GLU A 269 -14.72 0.32 -17.91
N ASP A 270 -13.53 0.32 -17.30
CA ASP A 270 -12.41 -0.59 -17.62
C ASP A 270 -12.02 -1.54 -16.47
N VAL A 271 -12.88 -1.68 -15.46
CA VAL A 271 -12.63 -2.54 -14.30
C VAL A 271 -13.71 -3.60 -14.18
N LEU A 272 -13.27 -4.85 -14.14
CA LEU A 272 -14.12 -6.03 -13.95
C LEU A 272 -13.87 -6.65 -12.58
N ALA A 273 -14.88 -7.36 -12.07
CA ALA A 273 -14.73 -8.35 -11.01
C ALA A 273 -15.15 -9.71 -11.57
N GLY A 274 -14.44 -10.77 -11.22
CA GLY A 274 -14.76 -12.10 -11.73
C GLY A 274 -14.36 -13.21 -10.78
N GLY A 275 -14.83 -14.42 -11.05
CA GLY A 275 -14.56 -15.56 -10.19
C GLY A 275 -15.39 -16.79 -10.52
N ILE A 276 -15.43 -17.73 -9.58
CA ILE A 276 -16.18 -18.98 -9.71
C ILE A 276 -17.32 -19.00 -8.68
N LEU A 277 -18.56 -19.04 -9.15
CA LEU A 277 -19.75 -19.29 -8.35
C LEU A 277 -20.01 -20.80 -8.28
N LEU A 278 -20.15 -21.35 -7.08
CA LEU A 278 -20.59 -22.72 -6.82
C LEU A 278 -21.99 -22.70 -6.21
N LEU A 279 -22.92 -23.42 -6.85
CA LEU A 279 -24.30 -23.56 -6.41
C LEU A 279 -24.57 -25.02 -6.03
N PRO A 280 -24.97 -25.31 -4.78
CA PRO A 280 -25.34 -26.67 -4.42
C PRO A 280 -26.60 -27.08 -5.18
N LYS A 281 -26.66 -28.34 -5.59
CA LYS A 281 -27.84 -28.92 -6.24
C LYS A 281 -28.94 -29.20 -5.19
N GLY A 282 -30.18 -29.25 -5.66
CA GLY A 282 -31.32 -29.62 -4.83
C GLY A 282 -31.74 -28.56 -3.80
N ILE A 283 -31.38 -27.28 -4.01
CA ILE A 283 -32.00 -26.17 -3.23
C ILE A 283 -33.49 -26.12 -3.61
N PRO A 284 -34.42 -26.32 -2.65
CA PRO A 284 -35.85 -26.24 -2.95
C PRO A 284 -36.26 -24.84 -3.39
N ALA A 285 -37.26 -24.74 -4.26
CA ALA A 285 -37.78 -23.45 -4.73
C ALA A 285 -38.16 -22.55 -3.54
N GLY A 286 -37.73 -21.29 -3.58
CA GLY A 286 -37.97 -20.31 -2.51
C GLY A 286 -37.04 -20.45 -1.28
N GLN A 287 -36.21 -21.50 -1.18
CA GLN A 287 -35.22 -21.58 -0.12
C GLN A 287 -33.93 -20.86 -0.49
N ARG A 288 -33.37 -20.16 0.50
CA ARG A 288 -32.08 -19.48 0.42
C ARG A 288 -31.05 -20.22 1.26
N ARG A 289 -29.78 -20.12 0.87
CA ARG A 289 -28.63 -20.67 1.58
C ARG A 289 -27.68 -19.53 2.01
N PRO A 290 -26.98 -19.67 3.15
CA PRO A 290 -25.86 -18.80 3.45
C PRO A 290 -24.81 -18.88 2.34
N ALA A 291 -24.11 -17.77 2.11
CA ALA A 291 -23.04 -17.69 1.14
C ALA A 291 -21.67 -17.54 1.81
N VAL A 292 -20.62 -18.11 1.21
CA VAL A 292 -19.23 -17.92 1.64
C VAL A 292 -18.40 -17.45 0.46
N VAL A 293 -17.74 -16.31 0.63
CA VAL A 293 -16.74 -15.80 -0.31
C VAL A 293 -15.39 -16.39 0.07
N CYS A 294 -14.81 -17.20 -0.81
CA CYS A 294 -13.61 -18.00 -0.56
C CYS A 294 -12.41 -17.43 -1.33
N GLN A 295 -11.49 -16.77 -0.63
CA GLN A 295 -10.40 -16.03 -1.26
C GLN A 295 -9.07 -16.82 -1.28
N HIS A 296 -8.50 -16.96 -2.47
CA HIS A 296 -7.16 -17.53 -2.69
C HIS A 296 -6.03 -16.55 -2.27
N GLY A 297 -4.82 -17.06 -2.09
CA GLY A 297 -3.62 -16.27 -1.78
C GLY A 297 -2.93 -15.65 -3.01
N LEU A 298 -1.77 -15.04 -2.77
CA LEU A 298 -0.90 -14.39 -3.76
C LEU A 298 -0.63 -15.31 -4.96
N GLU A 299 -0.70 -14.79 -6.19
CA GLU A 299 -0.56 -15.55 -7.46
C GLU A 299 -1.57 -16.68 -7.69
N GLY A 300 -2.45 -16.97 -6.73
CA GLY A 300 -3.45 -18.03 -6.82
C GLY A 300 -4.61 -17.70 -7.77
N MET A 301 -5.46 -18.70 -7.99
CA MET A 301 -6.67 -18.57 -8.81
C MET A 301 -7.89 -19.18 -8.12
N PRO A 302 -9.12 -18.67 -8.39
CA PRO A 302 -10.36 -19.23 -7.87
C PRO A 302 -10.50 -20.75 -8.03
N LEU A 303 -10.14 -21.30 -9.19
CA LEU A 303 -10.23 -22.73 -9.49
C LEU A 303 -9.34 -23.59 -8.59
N GLU A 304 -8.25 -23.04 -8.04
CA GLU A 304 -7.38 -23.77 -7.12
C GLU A 304 -8.07 -24.05 -5.79
N THR A 305 -9.04 -23.21 -5.40
CA THR A 305 -9.82 -23.40 -4.16
C THR A 305 -10.83 -24.55 -4.24
N ILE A 306 -11.07 -25.10 -5.43
CA ILE A 306 -11.91 -26.29 -5.69
C ILE A 306 -11.11 -27.47 -6.24
N SER A 307 -9.81 -27.32 -6.47
CA SER A 307 -8.97 -28.38 -7.03
C SER A 307 -8.51 -29.35 -5.94
N ARG A 308 -8.51 -30.64 -6.30
CA ARG A 308 -7.93 -31.73 -5.51
C ARG A 308 -6.56 -32.18 -6.01
N ASP A 309 -6.00 -31.48 -6.99
CA ASP A 309 -4.63 -31.74 -7.45
C ASP A 309 -3.64 -31.41 -6.35
N SER A 310 -2.55 -32.19 -6.26
CA SER A 310 -1.65 -32.18 -5.09
C SER A 310 -1.15 -30.79 -4.70
N ARG A 311 -0.75 -29.96 -5.67
CA ARG A 311 -0.22 -28.61 -5.43
C ARG A 311 -1.26 -27.64 -4.86
N PRO A 312 -2.38 -27.32 -5.54
CA PRO A 312 -3.40 -26.42 -4.97
C PRO A 312 -4.06 -27.00 -3.72
N PHE A 313 -4.28 -28.31 -3.67
CA PHE A 313 -4.85 -28.97 -2.51
C PHE A 313 -3.96 -28.90 -1.28
N ALA A 314 -2.62 -28.84 -1.44
CA ALA A 314 -1.71 -28.63 -0.32
C ALA A 314 -1.98 -27.32 0.43
N SER A 315 -2.42 -26.27 -0.27
CA SER A 315 -2.71 -24.95 0.32
C SER A 315 -4.19 -24.80 0.69
N TYR A 316 -5.11 -25.16 -0.22
CA TYR A 316 -6.53 -24.80 -0.06
C TYR A 316 -7.41 -25.95 0.41
N LYS A 317 -6.94 -27.21 0.35
CA LYS A 317 -7.73 -28.40 0.69
C LYS A 317 -9.09 -28.46 -0.02
N ALA A 318 -9.21 -27.86 -1.21
CA ALA A 318 -10.50 -27.71 -1.90
C ALA A 318 -11.62 -27.11 -1.01
N PHE A 319 -11.31 -26.19 -0.10
CA PHE A 319 -12.27 -25.70 0.90
C PHE A 319 -13.55 -25.09 0.31
N SER A 320 -13.48 -24.46 -0.88
CA SER A 320 -14.66 -23.99 -1.61
C SER A 320 -15.56 -25.15 -2.04
N GLU A 321 -14.98 -26.26 -2.51
CA GLU A 321 -15.73 -27.47 -2.86
C GLU A 321 -16.38 -28.10 -1.61
N GLN A 322 -15.64 -28.20 -0.51
CA GLN A 322 -16.16 -28.76 0.74
C GLN A 322 -17.31 -27.92 1.32
N LEU A 323 -17.27 -26.59 1.19
CA LEU A 323 -18.33 -25.71 1.66
C LEU A 323 -19.59 -25.82 0.78
N VAL A 324 -19.46 -25.87 -0.56
CA VAL A 324 -20.64 -26.06 -1.40
C VAL A 324 -21.29 -27.43 -1.16
N GLN A 325 -20.50 -28.48 -0.90
CA GLN A 325 -21.00 -29.80 -0.50
C GLN A 325 -21.75 -29.79 0.83
N GLN A 326 -21.43 -28.86 1.73
CA GLN A 326 -22.16 -28.63 2.98
C GLN A 326 -23.43 -27.76 2.80
N GLY A 327 -23.76 -27.37 1.58
CA GLY A 327 -24.99 -26.65 1.24
C GLY A 327 -24.88 -25.13 1.26
N TYR A 328 -23.67 -24.57 1.37
CA TYR A 328 -23.43 -23.13 1.18
C TYR A 328 -23.44 -22.77 -0.31
N VAL A 329 -23.89 -21.57 -0.66
CA VAL A 329 -23.50 -20.95 -1.93
C VAL A 329 -22.06 -20.45 -1.76
N VAL A 330 -21.18 -20.69 -2.73
CA VAL A 330 -19.78 -20.24 -2.63
C VAL A 330 -19.44 -19.34 -3.80
N PHE A 331 -18.74 -18.23 -3.54
CA PHE A 331 -18.13 -17.44 -4.60
C PHE A 331 -16.63 -17.31 -4.34
N ALA A 332 -15.80 -17.78 -5.26
CA ALA A 332 -14.36 -17.62 -5.21
C ALA A 332 -13.92 -16.51 -6.19
N PRO A 333 -13.67 -15.28 -5.74
CA PRO A 333 -13.30 -14.16 -6.61
C PRO A 333 -11.82 -14.21 -7.00
N GLN A 334 -11.49 -13.68 -8.18
CA GLN A 334 -10.14 -13.35 -8.60
C GLN A 334 -9.80 -11.92 -8.21
N ASN A 335 -8.80 -11.76 -7.36
CA ASN A 335 -8.25 -10.45 -7.00
C ASN A 335 -6.98 -10.13 -7.83
N PRO A 336 -6.64 -8.84 -8.02
CA PRO A 336 -5.57 -8.37 -8.91
C PRO A 336 -4.19 -8.46 -8.25
N TYR A 337 -3.79 -9.65 -7.79
CA TYR A 337 -2.46 -9.91 -7.22
C TYR A 337 -1.76 -11.11 -7.89
N ARG A 338 -1.79 -11.13 -9.22
CA ARG A 338 -1.18 -12.16 -10.07
C ARG A 338 -0.36 -11.50 -11.18
N GLY A 339 0.77 -12.11 -11.54
CA GLY A 339 1.64 -11.63 -12.63
C GLY A 339 2.95 -10.99 -12.14
N GLY A 340 3.42 -11.30 -10.93
CA GLY A 340 4.72 -10.79 -10.47
C GLY A 340 4.72 -9.26 -10.37
N ASP A 341 5.58 -8.61 -11.14
CA ASP A 341 5.65 -7.14 -11.17
C ASP A 341 4.45 -6.49 -11.87
N GLU A 342 3.73 -7.20 -12.74
CA GLU A 342 2.61 -6.65 -13.51
C GLU A 342 1.47 -6.16 -12.62
N PHE A 343 1.21 -6.82 -11.50
CA PHE A 343 0.22 -6.32 -10.54
C PHE A 343 0.83 -5.39 -9.50
N ARG A 344 2.07 -5.62 -9.08
CA ARG A 344 2.73 -4.82 -8.04
C ARG A 344 2.93 -3.37 -8.49
N VAL A 345 3.15 -3.16 -9.79
CA VAL A 345 3.20 -1.81 -10.36
C VAL A 345 1.86 -1.06 -10.22
N LEU A 346 0.71 -1.75 -10.14
CA LEU A 346 -0.57 -1.11 -9.90
C LEU A 346 -0.60 -0.42 -8.53
N GLN A 347 -0.05 -1.07 -7.49
CA GLN A 347 0.15 -0.43 -6.18
C GLN A 347 1.05 0.80 -6.31
N ARG A 348 2.15 0.70 -7.08
CA ARG A 348 3.06 1.84 -7.30
C ARG A 348 2.38 3.02 -8.02
N MET A 349 1.46 2.76 -8.94
CA MET A 349 0.68 3.82 -9.59
C MET A 349 -0.36 4.42 -8.63
N SER A 350 -0.97 3.58 -7.79
CA SER A 350 -2.06 3.97 -6.90
C SER A 350 -1.59 4.78 -5.67
N ASN A 351 -0.47 4.39 -5.08
CA ASN A 351 0.03 4.93 -3.81
C ASN A 351 0.24 6.47 -3.83
N PRO A 352 0.86 7.08 -4.86
CA PRO A 352 1.00 8.53 -4.93
C PRO A 352 -0.31 9.30 -5.13
N LEU A 353 -1.39 8.62 -5.49
CA LEU A 353 -2.74 9.18 -5.57
C LEU A 353 -3.53 9.01 -4.26
N GLY A 354 -2.87 8.54 -3.19
CA GLY A 354 -3.50 8.27 -1.90
C GLY A 354 -4.41 7.06 -1.91
N ARG A 355 -4.03 6.02 -2.67
CA ARG A 355 -4.83 4.81 -2.89
C ARG A 355 -3.96 3.57 -2.81
N THR A 356 -4.56 2.42 -2.55
CA THR A 356 -3.90 1.12 -2.51
C THR A 356 -4.49 0.18 -3.55
N LEU A 357 -3.91 -1.01 -3.70
CA LEU A 357 -4.51 -2.12 -4.42
C LEU A 357 -5.88 -2.49 -3.82
N PHE A 358 -6.03 -2.32 -2.49
CA PHE A 358 -7.29 -2.56 -1.80
C PHE A 358 -8.37 -1.52 -2.08
N SER A 359 -8.03 -0.32 -2.57
CA SER A 359 -9.03 0.63 -3.09
C SER A 359 -9.85 0.00 -4.22
N LEU A 360 -9.20 -0.76 -5.10
CA LEU A 360 -9.86 -1.46 -6.20
C LEU A 360 -10.61 -2.70 -5.70
N ILE A 361 -9.95 -3.51 -4.87
CA ILE A 361 -10.51 -4.77 -4.35
C ILE A 361 -11.80 -4.51 -3.54
N VAL A 362 -11.84 -3.46 -2.72
CA VAL A 362 -13.04 -3.09 -1.96
C VAL A 362 -14.23 -2.81 -2.89
N GLU A 363 -14.00 -2.14 -4.02
CA GLU A 363 -15.07 -1.84 -4.99
C GLU A 363 -15.50 -3.09 -5.78
N GLN A 364 -14.55 -3.96 -6.15
CA GLN A 364 -14.86 -5.26 -6.76
C GLN A 364 -15.74 -6.10 -5.82
N HIS A 365 -15.40 -6.16 -4.53
CA HIS A 365 -16.20 -6.86 -3.53
C HIS A 365 -17.55 -6.19 -3.26
N ARG A 366 -17.63 -4.86 -3.30
CA ARG A 366 -18.91 -4.14 -3.18
C ARG A 366 -19.85 -4.50 -4.32
N GLN A 367 -19.37 -4.50 -5.55
CA GLN A 367 -20.15 -4.90 -6.71
C GLN A 367 -20.54 -6.38 -6.67
N LEU A 368 -19.60 -7.25 -6.27
CA LEU A 368 -19.87 -8.67 -6.03
C LEU A 368 -21.01 -8.85 -5.01
N LEU A 369 -20.96 -8.19 -3.86
CA LEU A 369 -22.00 -8.30 -2.83
C LEU A 369 -23.34 -7.75 -3.31
N ASN A 370 -23.34 -6.60 -4.00
CA ASN A 370 -24.54 -6.01 -4.59
C ASN A 370 -25.24 -6.96 -5.56
N TRP A 371 -24.48 -7.72 -6.36
CA TRP A 371 -25.04 -8.73 -7.24
C TRP A 371 -25.40 -10.03 -6.48
N LEU A 372 -24.52 -10.56 -5.64
CA LEU A 372 -24.68 -11.86 -4.98
C LEU A 372 -25.96 -11.90 -4.14
N GLN A 373 -26.32 -10.80 -3.47
CA GLN A 373 -27.55 -10.67 -2.69
C GLN A 373 -28.84 -10.67 -3.55
N THR A 374 -28.73 -10.47 -4.87
CA THR A 374 -29.88 -10.55 -5.80
C THR A 374 -30.20 -11.97 -6.21
N LEU A 375 -29.28 -12.92 -6.02
CA LEU A 375 -29.49 -14.31 -6.39
C LEU A 375 -30.58 -14.94 -5.50
N PRO A 376 -31.62 -15.56 -6.08
CA PRO A 376 -32.73 -16.11 -5.29
C PRO A 376 -32.32 -17.26 -4.36
N GLN A 377 -31.16 -17.88 -4.61
CA GLN A 377 -30.58 -18.93 -3.78
C GLN A 377 -29.77 -18.39 -2.59
N VAL A 378 -29.41 -17.11 -2.56
CA VAL A 378 -28.54 -16.52 -1.54
C VAL A 378 -29.36 -15.85 -0.45
N ASN A 379 -29.00 -16.12 0.81
CA ASN A 379 -29.48 -15.33 1.94
C ASN A 379 -28.56 -14.11 2.13
N ALA A 380 -29.05 -12.92 1.77
CA ALA A 380 -28.31 -11.66 1.83
C ALA A 380 -27.78 -11.33 3.23
N ASP A 381 -28.47 -11.78 4.29
CA ASP A 381 -28.07 -11.52 5.68
C ASP A 381 -27.02 -12.51 6.20
N GLN A 382 -26.61 -13.50 5.40
CA GLN A 382 -25.74 -14.60 5.81
C GLN A 382 -24.59 -14.82 4.83
N ILE A 383 -23.86 -13.75 4.51
CA ILE A 383 -22.67 -13.81 3.66
C ILE A 383 -21.41 -13.75 4.52
N ALA A 384 -20.53 -14.73 4.39
CA ALA A 384 -19.24 -14.77 5.06
C ALA A 384 -18.06 -14.57 4.10
N PHE A 385 -16.92 -14.20 4.66
CA PHE A 385 -15.63 -14.14 3.96
C PHE A 385 -14.65 -15.11 4.63
N TYR A 386 -13.94 -15.92 3.84
CA TYR A 386 -12.89 -16.81 4.31
C TYR A 386 -11.71 -16.81 3.32
N GLY A 387 -10.53 -16.38 3.75
CA GLY A 387 -9.36 -16.32 2.88
C GLY A 387 -8.06 -16.74 3.54
N LEU A 388 -7.16 -17.33 2.74
CA LEU A 388 -5.81 -17.75 3.12
C LEU A 388 -4.76 -16.76 2.58
N SER A 389 -3.74 -16.42 3.37
CA SER A 389 -2.57 -15.65 2.93
C SER A 389 -2.94 -14.23 2.49
N TYR A 390 -2.71 -13.84 1.23
CA TYR A 390 -3.27 -12.60 0.66
C TYR A 390 -4.81 -12.56 0.71
N GLY A 391 -5.46 -13.72 0.72
CA GLY A 391 -6.88 -13.82 1.07
C GLY A 391 -7.16 -13.50 2.53
N GLY A 392 -6.26 -13.85 3.45
CA GLY A 392 -6.28 -13.39 4.85
C GLY A 392 -6.10 -11.87 4.95
N LYS A 393 -5.21 -11.28 4.15
CA LYS A 393 -5.07 -9.81 4.04
C LYS A 393 -6.38 -9.16 3.59
N THR A 394 -7.06 -9.80 2.64
CA THR A 394 -8.37 -9.36 2.14
C THR A 394 -9.44 -9.48 3.24
N ALA A 395 -9.42 -10.54 4.05
CA ALA A 395 -10.31 -10.70 5.22
C ALA A 395 -10.13 -9.57 6.26
N MET A 396 -8.93 -8.98 6.34
CA MET A 396 -8.63 -7.87 7.25
C MET A 396 -8.95 -6.49 6.67
N ARG A 397 -9.09 -6.34 5.35
CA ARG A 397 -9.25 -5.01 4.72
C ARG A 397 -10.64 -4.81 4.11
N VAL A 398 -11.28 -5.87 3.63
CA VAL A 398 -12.57 -5.77 2.92
C VAL A 398 -13.77 -5.92 3.87
N PRO A 399 -13.96 -7.03 4.62
CA PRO A 399 -15.10 -7.17 5.55
C PRO A 399 -15.23 -6.08 6.61
N PRO A 400 -14.13 -5.50 7.15
CA PRO A 400 -14.25 -4.37 8.07
C PRO A 400 -14.91 -3.14 7.45
N LEU A 401 -14.73 -2.91 6.15
CA LEU A 401 -15.31 -1.80 5.40
C LEU A 401 -16.69 -2.12 4.81
N LEU A 402 -16.92 -3.35 4.36
CA LEU A 402 -18.17 -3.80 3.75
C LEU A 402 -19.01 -4.58 4.75
N GLN A 403 -19.99 -3.90 5.36
CA GLN A 403 -20.78 -4.43 6.47
C GLN A 403 -21.69 -5.61 6.08
N GLN A 404 -21.95 -5.83 4.79
CA GLN A 404 -22.72 -6.98 4.29
C GLN A 404 -22.03 -8.33 4.58
N TYR A 405 -20.71 -8.34 4.78
CA TYR A 405 -20.02 -9.54 5.28
C TYR A 405 -20.35 -9.74 6.76
N ARG A 406 -21.19 -10.72 7.06
CA ARG A 406 -21.59 -11.10 8.42
C ARG A 406 -20.48 -11.79 9.21
N VAL A 407 -19.60 -12.53 8.55
CA VAL A 407 -18.49 -13.25 9.20
C VAL A 407 -17.22 -13.02 8.40
N ALA A 408 -16.07 -12.87 9.07
CA ALA A 408 -14.76 -12.86 8.42
C ALA A 408 -13.81 -13.86 9.09
N ILE A 409 -13.13 -14.66 8.27
CA ILE A 409 -12.11 -15.61 8.71
C ILE A 409 -10.81 -15.25 8.01
N CYS A 410 -9.80 -14.88 8.80
CA CYS A 410 -8.44 -14.59 8.37
C CYS A 410 -7.57 -15.83 8.62
N SER A 411 -7.14 -16.50 7.56
CA SER A 411 -6.28 -17.69 7.66
C SER A 411 -4.88 -17.42 7.14
N GLY A 412 -3.86 -17.87 7.89
CA GLY A 412 -2.45 -17.78 7.50
C GLY A 412 -1.93 -16.37 7.21
N ASP A 413 -2.40 -15.36 7.96
CA ASP A 413 -1.99 -13.96 7.77
C ASP A 413 -1.98 -13.12 9.05
N PHE A 414 -2.88 -13.40 10.01
CA PHE A 414 -3.09 -12.52 11.16
C PHE A 414 -1.88 -12.44 12.10
N THR A 415 -1.31 -11.25 12.34
CA THR A 415 -0.12 -11.03 13.18
C THR A 415 0.02 -9.55 13.59
N ASP A 416 1.07 -9.18 14.33
CA ASP A 416 1.53 -7.80 14.50
C ASP A 416 2.07 -7.23 13.17
N TRP A 417 1.15 -6.77 12.34
CA TRP A 417 1.41 -6.42 10.94
C TRP A 417 2.51 -5.34 10.76
N PRO A 418 2.54 -4.23 11.52
CA PRO A 418 3.62 -3.25 11.47
C PRO A 418 5.01 -3.84 11.67
N ARG A 419 5.16 -4.76 12.63
CA ARG A 419 6.44 -5.44 12.86
C ARG A 419 6.77 -6.33 11.67
N THR A 420 5.81 -7.10 11.20
CA THR A 420 5.97 -8.01 10.06
C THR A 420 6.42 -7.30 8.78
N ILE A 421 5.92 -6.11 8.48
CA ILE A 421 6.26 -5.43 7.21
C ILE A 421 7.43 -4.45 7.30
N SER A 422 7.97 -4.19 8.49
CA SER A 422 8.99 -3.14 8.66
C SER A 422 10.12 -3.45 9.64
N ALA A 423 10.10 -4.58 10.36
CA ALA A 423 11.24 -5.00 11.17
C ALA A 423 12.44 -5.34 10.29
N ASN A 424 13.64 -4.88 10.66
CA ASN A 424 14.87 -5.13 9.91
C ASN A 424 15.82 -6.13 10.60
N ASP A 425 15.34 -6.80 11.64
CA ASP A 425 16.05 -7.78 12.45
C ASP A 425 15.36 -9.16 12.49
N GLU A 426 14.19 -9.28 11.84
CA GLU A 426 13.37 -10.49 11.81
C GLU A 426 13.36 -11.13 10.43
N ARG A 427 13.72 -12.41 10.33
CA ARG A 427 13.79 -13.13 9.04
C ARG A 427 12.47 -13.25 8.31
N PHE A 428 11.35 -13.24 9.04
CA PHE A 428 10.01 -13.29 8.46
C PHE A 428 9.52 -11.93 7.95
N SER A 429 10.32 -10.86 8.08
CA SER A 429 9.89 -9.55 7.65
C SER A 429 9.89 -9.37 6.14
N TYR A 430 8.86 -8.69 5.64
CA TYR A 430 8.70 -8.39 4.23
C TYR A 430 9.75 -7.44 3.65
N VAL A 431 10.56 -6.77 4.49
CA VAL A 431 11.70 -5.98 4.00
C VAL A 431 12.78 -6.86 3.33
N PHE A 432 12.74 -8.17 3.56
CA PHE A 432 13.67 -9.16 3.00
C PHE A 432 13.05 -10.02 1.89
N THR A 433 11.82 -9.72 1.46
CA THR A 433 11.08 -10.53 0.49
C THR A 433 10.67 -9.71 -0.74
N GLY A 434 10.13 -10.37 -1.77
CA GLY A 434 9.84 -9.75 -3.07
C GLY A 434 8.54 -8.95 -3.13
N GLU A 435 7.76 -8.90 -2.05
CA GLU A 435 6.47 -8.22 -1.98
C GLU A 435 6.62 -6.71 -1.68
N TYR A 436 7.31 -5.99 -2.56
CA TYR A 436 7.52 -4.54 -2.41
C TYR A 436 6.24 -3.70 -2.52
N GLU A 437 5.10 -4.31 -2.87
CA GLU A 437 3.79 -3.64 -2.86
C GLU A 437 3.15 -3.60 -1.46
N ILE A 438 3.68 -4.36 -0.50
CA ILE A 438 3.09 -4.50 0.83
C ILE A 438 3.25 -3.29 1.74
N PRO A 439 4.28 -2.42 1.70
CA PRO A 439 4.36 -1.29 2.63
C PRO A 439 3.10 -0.42 2.60
N GLU A 440 2.42 -0.29 3.75
CA GLU A 440 1.12 0.39 3.86
C GLU A 440 1.26 1.73 4.59
N TRP A 441 0.80 2.79 3.95
CA TRP A 441 0.88 4.14 4.49
C TRP A 441 0.18 4.26 5.84
N ASN A 442 0.92 4.75 6.84
CA ASN A 442 0.42 5.14 8.17
C ASN A 442 -0.34 4.04 8.97
N LEU A 443 -0.33 2.78 8.50
CA LEU A 443 -1.01 1.65 9.15
C LEU A 443 -0.61 1.51 10.62
N ALA A 444 0.69 1.63 10.88
CA ALA A 444 1.23 1.51 12.23
C ALA A 444 0.69 2.58 13.19
N HIS A 445 0.40 3.80 12.76
CA HIS A 445 -0.17 4.81 13.67
C HIS A 445 -1.69 4.79 13.73
N LEU A 446 -2.34 4.28 12.68
CA LEU A 446 -3.78 4.36 12.54
C LEU A 446 -4.48 3.08 12.97
N ALA A 447 -4.28 1.96 12.28
CA ALA A 447 -5.06 0.75 12.49
C ALA A 447 -4.28 -0.48 12.03
N SER A 448 -3.85 -1.32 12.98
CA SER A 448 -3.30 -2.64 12.66
C SER A 448 -4.39 -3.70 12.66
N TYR A 449 -4.01 -4.97 12.59
CA TYR A 449 -4.93 -6.09 12.45
C TYR A 449 -5.90 -6.21 13.63
N ALA A 450 -5.47 -5.96 14.87
CA ALA A 450 -6.42 -5.90 15.98
C ALA A 450 -7.48 -4.82 15.77
N GLU A 451 -7.12 -3.61 15.36
CA GLU A 451 -8.07 -2.52 15.11
C GLU A 451 -9.04 -2.83 13.96
N LEU A 452 -8.53 -3.41 12.86
CA LEU A 452 -9.35 -3.84 11.73
C LEU A 452 -10.32 -4.97 12.13
N ALA A 453 -9.88 -5.92 12.97
CA ALA A 453 -10.75 -6.94 13.55
C ALA A 453 -11.81 -6.33 14.49
N ARG A 454 -11.47 -5.30 15.27
CA ARG A 454 -12.46 -4.60 16.11
C ARG A 454 -13.60 -4.02 15.26
N LEU A 455 -13.32 -3.47 14.07
CA LEU A 455 -14.35 -2.97 13.15
C LEU A 455 -15.32 -4.05 12.62
N MET A 456 -15.00 -5.34 12.81
CA MET A 456 -15.97 -6.41 12.58
C MET A 456 -17.06 -6.43 13.64
N SER A 457 -16.76 -6.15 14.91
CA SER A 457 -17.75 -6.24 16.00
C SER A 457 -19.04 -5.44 15.68
N PRO A 458 -20.23 -5.93 16.09
CA PRO A 458 -20.48 -7.17 16.83
C PRO A 458 -20.48 -8.42 15.93
N ARG A 459 -20.07 -8.31 14.66
CA ARG A 459 -20.03 -9.44 13.72
C ARG A 459 -18.93 -10.44 14.10
N PRO A 460 -19.15 -11.74 13.89
CA PRO A 460 -18.15 -12.76 14.18
C PRO A 460 -16.87 -12.64 13.36
N PHE A 461 -15.74 -12.87 14.02
CA PHE A 461 -14.41 -12.83 13.43
C PHE A 461 -13.57 -14.02 13.93
N MET A 462 -12.86 -14.68 13.02
CA MET A 462 -12.00 -15.80 13.38
C MET A 462 -10.62 -15.70 12.73
N VAL A 463 -9.61 -16.20 13.46
CA VAL A 463 -8.26 -16.43 12.96
C VAL A 463 -7.98 -17.93 12.93
N GLU A 464 -7.39 -18.40 11.83
CA GLU A 464 -6.89 -19.78 11.66
C GLU A 464 -5.39 -19.69 11.35
N ALA A 465 -4.55 -20.38 12.11
CA ALA A 465 -3.09 -20.29 11.96
C ALA A 465 -2.39 -21.65 12.18
N GLY A 466 -1.51 -22.03 11.25
CA GLY A 466 -0.71 -23.25 11.36
C GLY A 466 0.59 -23.00 12.11
N TYR A 467 1.01 -23.91 13.00
CA TYR A 467 2.29 -23.79 13.71
C TYR A 467 3.52 -23.83 12.79
N LYS A 468 3.39 -24.42 11.60
CA LYS A 468 4.46 -24.59 10.61
C LYS A 468 4.22 -23.74 9.36
N ASP A 469 3.41 -22.69 9.47
CA ASP A 469 3.08 -21.79 8.37
C ASP A 469 4.35 -21.25 7.68
N GLY A 470 5.36 -20.91 8.47
CA GLY A 470 6.59 -20.29 7.97
C GLY A 470 6.43 -18.79 7.71
N GLY A 471 5.18 -18.28 7.71
CA GLY A 471 4.86 -16.86 7.70
C GLY A 471 5.18 -16.17 9.03
N GLN A 472 4.42 -16.43 10.08
CA GLN A 472 4.47 -15.64 11.32
C GLN A 472 4.55 -16.53 12.57
N PRO A 473 5.36 -16.17 13.60
CA PRO A 473 5.38 -16.90 14.87
C PRO A 473 4.02 -16.91 15.56
N ALA A 474 3.61 -18.07 16.08
CA ALA A 474 2.30 -18.25 16.74
C ALA A 474 2.14 -17.31 17.95
N GLU A 475 3.24 -16.95 18.62
CA GLU A 475 3.27 -16.02 19.73
C GLU A 475 2.83 -14.61 19.32
N LEU A 476 3.22 -14.15 18.12
CA LEU A 476 2.79 -12.85 17.59
C LEU A 476 1.30 -12.88 17.20
N VAL A 477 0.85 -13.99 16.59
CA VAL A 477 -0.57 -14.21 16.28
C VAL A 477 -1.41 -14.17 17.56
N ALA A 478 -0.99 -14.91 18.60
CA ALA A 478 -1.69 -14.99 19.87
C ALA A 478 -1.70 -13.63 20.60
N ALA A 479 -0.56 -12.93 20.63
CA ALA A 479 -0.44 -11.61 21.27
C ALA A 479 -1.33 -10.56 20.58
N GLU A 480 -1.38 -10.54 19.25
CA GLU A 480 -2.26 -9.63 18.51
C GLU A 480 -3.73 -10.02 18.71
N PHE A 481 -4.05 -11.31 18.69
CA PHE A 481 -5.44 -11.77 18.87
C PHE A 481 -5.95 -11.52 20.29
N ALA A 482 -5.07 -11.53 21.31
CA ALA A 482 -5.44 -11.15 22.67
C ALA A 482 -6.06 -9.74 22.74
N LYS A 483 -5.63 -8.81 21.88
CA LYS A 483 -6.23 -7.46 21.76
C LYS A 483 -7.64 -7.50 21.20
N VAL A 484 -7.93 -8.43 20.27
CA VAL A 484 -9.27 -8.66 19.71
C VAL A 484 -10.16 -9.33 20.74
N ARG A 485 -9.68 -10.39 21.39
CA ARG A 485 -10.38 -11.09 22.48
C ARG A 485 -10.82 -10.11 23.56
N ARG A 486 -9.89 -9.30 24.08
CA ARG A 486 -10.18 -8.28 25.10
C ARG A 486 -11.28 -7.32 24.68
N HIS A 487 -11.33 -6.92 23.40
CA HIS A 487 -12.38 -6.05 22.87
C HIS A 487 -13.75 -6.74 22.87
N TYR A 488 -13.82 -7.95 22.32
CA TYR A 488 -15.06 -8.73 22.27
C TYR A 488 -15.58 -9.11 23.68
N ASP A 489 -14.68 -9.37 24.63
CA ASP A 489 -15.02 -9.63 26.03
C ASP A 489 -15.65 -8.42 26.70
N ARG A 490 -15.07 -7.22 26.48
CA ARG A 490 -15.63 -5.96 27.01
C ARG A 490 -17.02 -5.65 26.45
N LEU A 491 -17.30 -6.09 25.22
CA LEU A 491 -18.61 -5.96 24.59
C LEU A 491 -19.59 -7.08 25.00
N GLY A 492 -19.17 -8.06 25.81
CA GLY A 492 -20.01 -9.20 26.22
C GLY A 492 -20.34 -10.17 25.08
N ILE A 493 -19.51 -10.24 24.03
CA ILE A 493 -19.72 -11.06 22.83
C ILE A 493 -18.50 -11.96 22.53
N SER A 494 -17.82 -12.42 23.58
CA SER A 494 -16.62 -13.26 23.51
C SER A 494 -16.79 -14.46 22.56
N GLU A 495 -17.97 -15.05 22.51
CA GLU A 495 -18.29 -16.23 21.71
C GLU A 495 -18.26 -15.98 20.19
N ARG A 496 -18.12 -14.72 19.75
CA ARG A 496 -18.04 -14.30 18.35
C ARG A 496 -16.61 -14.04 17.87
N ALA A 497 -15.61 -14.15 18.73
CA ALA A 497 -14.21 -14.15 18.33
C ALA A 497 -13.60 -15.54 18.57
N GLU A 498 -12.91 -16.12 17.60
CA GLU A 498 -12.23 -17.44 17.76
C GLU A 498 -10.82 -17.39 17.15
N LEU A 499 -9.87 -18.06 17.79
CA LEU A 499 -8.53 -18.30 17.26
C LEU A 499 -8.29 -19.80 17.32
N GLU A 500 -7.99 -20.40 16.18
CA GLU A 500 -7.61 -21.80 16.07
C GLU A 500 -6.15 -21.91 15.62
N PHE A 501 -5.34 -22.58 16.43
CA PHE A 501 -4.06 -23.10 15.99
C PHE A 501 -4.17 -24.57 15.63
N PHE A 502 -3.41 -25.01 14.63
CA PHE A 502 -3.32 -26.40 14.25
C PHE A 502 -1.87 -26.78 13.88
N ASP A 503 -1.55 -28.07 14.04
CA ASP A 503 -0.25 -28.60 13.62
C ASP A 503 -0.22 -28.81 12.10
N GLY A 504 0.10 -27.74 11.36
CA GLY A 504 0.19 -27.79 9.91
C GLY A 504 0.92 -26.60 9.29
N PRO A 505 1.18 -26.68 7.98
CA PRO A 505 1.89 -25.65 7.22
C PRO A 505 0.97 -24.47 6.85
N HIS A 506 1.40 -23.64 5.90
CA HIS A 506 0.59 -22.58 5.32
C HIS A 506 -0.56 -23.18 4.47
N THR A 507 -1.69 -23.44 5.11
CA THR A 507 -2.81 -24.18 4.50
C THR A 507 -4.13 -23.88 5.21
N ILE A 508 -5.24 -24.09 4.51
CA ILE A 508 -6.57 -24.16 5.11
C ILE A 508 -6.67 -25.41 5.99
N HIS A 509 -7.04 -25.25 7.26
CA HIS A 509 -7.33 -26.40 8.14
C HIS A 509 -8.77 -26.88 7.98
N GLY A 510 -9.74 -25.96 7.97
CA GLY A 510 -11.13 -26.26 7.62
C GLY A 510 -11.93 -26.99 8.71
N VAL A 511 -11.39 -27.14 9.93
CA VAL A 511 -12.10 -27.84 11.03
C VAL A 511 -12.86 -26.84 11.89
N GLY A 512 -12.16 -25.99 12.63
CA GLY A 512 -12.78 -24.97 13.46
C GLY A 512 -13.44 -23.89 12.64
N THR A 513 -12.86 -23.51 11.50
CA THR A 513 -13.45 -22.52 10.58
C THR A 513 -14.81 -22.96 10.03
N PHE A 514 -14.97 -24.23 9.64
CA PHE A 514 -16.27 -24.75 9.19
C PHE A 514 -17.28 -24.84 10.34
N ARG A 515 -16.84 -25.21 11.55
CA ARG A 515 -17.67 -25.16 12.76
C ARG A 515 -18.14 -23.74 13.05
N PHE A 516 -17.24 -22.76 12.96
CA PHE A 516 -17.52 -21.35 13.18
C PHE A 516 -18.55 -20.80 12.18
N LEU A 517 -18.41 -21.14 10.89
CA LEU A 517 -19.38 -20.80 9.85
C LEU A 517 -20.77 -21.39 10.16
N ARG A 518 -20.85 -22.68 10.53
CA ARG A 518 -22.14 -23.31 10.90
C ARG A 518 -22.79 -22.61 12.10
N LYS A 519 -22.02 -22.33 13.15
CA LYS A 519 -22.50 -21.64 14.35
C LYS A 519 -23.09 -20.27 14.01
N HIS A 520 -22.37 -19.47 13.21
CA HIS A 520 -22.69 -18.06 13.03
C HIS A 520 -23.58 -17.73 11.81
N LEU A 521 -23.68 -18.64 10.84
CA LEU A 521 -24.55 -18.51 9.67
C LEU A 521 -25.79 -19.41 9.76
N LEU A 522 -25.71 -20.58 10.38
CA LEU A 522 -26.84 -21.52 10.47
C LEU A 522 -27.45 -21.61 11.88
N GLY A 523 -26.80 -21.07 12.90
CA GLY A 523 -27.24 -21.17 14.30
C GLY A 523 -27.16 -22.58 14.86
N LYS A 524 -26.27 -23.42 14.30
CA LYS A 524 -26.12 -24.85 14.61
C LYS A 524 -24.78 -25.18 15.22
#